data_AF-A0A534M3F2-F1
#
_entry.id   AF-A0A534M3F2-F1
#
_cell.length_a   1.000
_cell.length_b   1.000
_cell.length_c   1.000
_cell.angle_alpha   90.00
_cell.angle_beta   90.00
_cell.angle_gamma   90.00
#
_symmetry.space_group_name_H-M   'P 1'
#
loop_
_entity.id
_entity.type
_entity.pdbx_description
1 polymer ?
#
loop_
_entity_poly.entity_id
_entity_poly.type
_entity_poly.pdbx_seq_one_letter_code
_entity_poly.pdbx_strand_id
1 'polypeptide(L)'
;VAPHLEKWTGGRVYLRIISNLAVRRLVRARAVFAKAVLKTDDLSGEEVVEGILEAYAFADADPFRCATHNKGIMNGVDAVVVATGNDWRAIESGAHAYAAWKSGGYRSLTTWERDANGDLVGTIELPMAVGLVGGATAVHPTAKANVRLLGVKSAQELGEVIAAVGLAQNFAALRALATEGIQRGHMSLHARNIAASVGAVDGEVDRVVEVLVKERKVRMDRAKEVLAELRAKKTR
;
A
#
# COMPACT_ATOMS: atom_id res chain seq x y z
N VAL A 1 17.33 35.58 -3.17
CA VAL A 1 17.98 35.80 -4.50
C VAL A 1 17.20 36.71 -5.45
N ALA A 2 15.87 36.84 -5.33
CA ALA A 2 15.04 37.58 -6.30
C ALA A 2 15.53 38.98 -6.71
N PRO A 3 15.97 39.89 -5.80
CA PRO A 3 16.46 41.21 -6.22
C PRO A 3 17.69 41.16 -7.15
N HIS A 4 18.53 40.14 -7.01
CA HIS A 4 19.70 39.95 -7.88
C HIS A 4 19.26 39.45 -9.27
N LEU A 5 18.26 38.56 -9.33
CA LEU A 5 17.71 38.06 -10.59
C LEU A 5 17.02 39.19 -11.38
N GLU A 6 16.26 40.06 -10.73
CA GLU A 6 15.66 41.23 -11.38
C GLU A 6 16.73 42.17 -11.92
N LYS A 7 17.76 42.45 -11.11
CA LYS A 7 18.91 43.27 -11.54
C LYS A 7 19.65 42.68 -12.75
N TRP A 8 19.89 41.37 -12.77
CA TRP A 8 20.65 40.72 -13.84
C TRP A 8 19.84 40.54 -15.12
N THR A 9 18.54 40.28 -15.01
CA THR A 9 17.69 39.95 -16.17
C THR A 9 16.95 41.15 -16.74
N GLY A 10 16.82 42.24 -15.97
CA GLY A 10 15.94 43.37 -16.30
C GLY A 10 14.44 43.02 -16.25
N GLY A 11 14.10 41.77 -15.88
CA GLY A 11 12.74 41.30 -15.76
C GLY A 11 12.16 41.47 -14.35
N ARG A 12 10.87 41.13 -14.20
CA ARG A 12 10.16 41.11 -12.92
C ARG A 12 10.08 39.69 -12.38
N VAL A 13 10.52 39.47 -11.15
CA VAL A 13 10.28 38.19 -10.47
C VAL A 13 8.83 38.15 -10.00
N TYR A 14 8.12 37.09 -10.38
CA TYR A 14 6.72 36.90 -10.01
C TYR A 14 6.57 35.97 -8.79
N LEU A 15 6.76 34.66 -8.98
CA LEU A 15 6.62 33.68 -7.91
C LEU A 15 7.96 33.32 -7.26
N ARG A 16 7.92 33.13 -5.95
CA ARG A 16 9.02 32.63 -5.11
C ARG A 16 8.47 31.51 -4.25
N ILE A 17 8.38 30.33 -4.83
CA ILE A 17 7.72 29.18 -4.21
C ILE A 17 8.51 27.91 -4.51
N ILE A 18 8.40 26.95 -3.60
CA ILE A 18 9.01 25.63 -3.76
C ILE A 18 8.26 24.80 -4.80
N SER A 19 8.92 23.78 -5.34
CA SER A 19 8.29 22.73 -6.15
C SER A 19 8.16 21.45 -5.32
N ASN A 20 6.98 20.83 -5.34
CA ASN A 20 6.77 19.51 -4.72
C ASN A 20 7.26 18.34 -5.60
N LEU A 21 7.55 18.59 -6.88
CA LEU A 21 8.27 17.62 -7.73
C LEU A 21 9.76 17.61 -7.34
N ALA A 22 10.04 17.03 -6.17
CA ALA A 22 11.33 17.07 -5.50
C ALA A 22 12.33 16.04 -6.05
N VAL A 23 12.59 16.07 -7.37
CA VAL A 23 13.43 15.10 -8.09
C VAL A 23 14.89 15.05 -7.64
N ARG A 24 15.34 16.04 -6.86
CA ARG A 24 16.68 16.08 -6.27
C ARG A 24 16.74 15.48 -4.85
N ARG A 25 15.61 14.97 -4.35
CA ARG A 25 15.47 14.39 -3.02
C ARG A 25 14.71 13.06 -3.12
N LEU A 26 15.36 12.12 -3.80
CA LEU A 26 14.85 10.77 -4.03
C LEU A 26 15.31 9.83 -2.92
N VAL A 27 14.45 8.90 -2.57
CA VAL A 27 14.79 7.75 -1.71
C VAL A 27 14.51 6.48 -2.48
N ARG A 28 15.23 5.42 -2.12
CA ARG A 28 15.13 4.11 -2.77
C ARG A 28 15.03 3.03 -1.71
N ALA A 29 14.25 1.99 -1.98
CA ALA A 29 14.29 0.75 -1.23
C ALA A 29 14.27 -0.44 -2.18
N ARG A 30 14.87 -1.55 -1.74
CA ARG A 30 14.93 -2.82 -2.47
C ARG A 30 14.72 -3.97 -1.50
N ALA A 31 13.95 -4.97 -1.91
CA ALA A 31 13.76 -6.20 -1.17
C ALA A 31 13.90 -7.40 -2.12
N VAL A 32 14.42 -8.52 -1.59
CA VAL A 32 14.48 -9.81 -2.27
C VAL A 32 13.70 -10.81 -1.45
N PHE A 33 12.77 -11.50 -2.09
CA PHE A 33 11.95 -12.53 -1.47
C PHE A 33 12.27 -13.86 -2.11
N ALA A 34 12.86 -14.75 -1.32
CA ALA A 34 13.15 -16.10 -1.77
C ALA A 34 11.84 -16.79 -2.19
N LYS A 35 11.77 -17.36 -3.39
CA LYS A 35 10.54 -18.02 -3.87
C LYS A 35 10.05 -19.10 -2.90
N ALA A 36 10.98 -19.79 -2.23
CA ALA A 36 10.68 -20.79 -1.21
C ALA A 36 9.81 -20.26 -0.05
N VAL A 37 9.95 -18.98 0.33
CA VAL A 37 9.14 -18.38 1.41
C VAL A 37 7.81 -17.81 0.92
N LEU A 38 7.60 -17.75 -0.40
CA LEU A 38 6.37 -17.23 -1.01
C LEU A 38 5.30 -18.30 -1.23
N LYS A 39 5.68 -19.58 -1.17
CA LYS A 39 4.79 -20.74 -1.30
C LYS A 39 3.56 -20.61 -0.39
N THR A 40 2.41 -20.99 -0.92
CA THR A 40 1.17 -21.18 -0.16
C THR A 40 0.77 -22.67 -0.15
N ASP A 41 -0.35 -23.00 0.50
CA ASP A 41 -0.88 -24.36 0.45
C ASP A 41 -1.32 -24.76 -0.96
N ASP A 42 -1.78 -23.79 -1.76
CA ASP A 42 -2.35 -23.99 -3.09
C ASP A 42 -1.37 -23.70 -4.24
N LEU A 43 -0.32 -22.89 -4.01
CA LEU A 43 0.60 -22.41 -5.06
C LEU A 43 2.06 -22.60 -4.66
N SER A 44 2.88 -23.03 -5.62
CA SER A 44 4.35 -23.02 -5.49
C SER A 44 4.90 -21.59 -5.39
N GLY A 45 6.12 -21.46 -4.86
CA GLY A 45 6.80 -20.17 -4.80
C GLY A 45 6.96 -19.53 -6.17
N GLU A 46 7.32 -20.32 -7.17
CA GLU A 46 7.48 -19.92 -8.56
C GLU A 46 6.18 -19.37 -9.15
N GLU A 47 5.03 -20.01 -8.89
CA GLU A 47 3.72 -19.54 -9.34
C GLU A 47 3.36 -18.20 -8.68
N VAL A 48 3.67 -18.02 -7.39
CA VAL A 48 3.46 -16.73 -6.70
C VAL A 48 4.35 -15.63 -7.30
N VAL A 49 5.61 -15.93 -7.59
CA VAL A 49 6.53 -14.99 -8.24
C VAL A 49 5.96 -14.57 -9.60
N GLU A 50 5.57 -15.53 -10.44
CA GLU A 50 5.00 -15.24 -11.77
C GLU A 50 3.74 -14.38 -11.67
N GLY A 51 2.78 -14.74 -10.80
CA GLY A 51 1.55 -13.97 -10.65
C GLY A 51 1.80 -12.53 -10.18
N ILE A 52 2.82 -12.28 -9.35
CA ILE A 52 3.21 -10.92 -8.96
C ILE A 52 3.80 -10.16 -10.15
N LEU A 53 4.63 -10.81 -10.98
CA LEU A 53 5.21 -10.19 -12.18
C LEU A 53 4.13 -9.85 -13.22
N GLU A 54 3.15 -10.74 -13.44
CA GLU A 54 2.01 -10.47 -14.31
C GLU A 54 1.17 -9.29 -13.79
N ALA A 55 0.87 -9.27 -12.48
CA ALA A 55 0.11 -8.18 -11.87
C ALA A 55 0.85 -6.83 -11.94
N TYR A 56 2.17 -6.84 -11.79
CA TYR A 56 3.02 -5.66 -12.00
C TYR A 56 3.03 -5.23 -13.46
N ALA A 57 3.22 -6.15 -14.41
CA ALA A 57 3.23 -5.85 -15.83
C ALA A 57 1.91 -5.19 -16.28
N PHE A 58 0.77 -5.67 -15.78
CA PHE A 58 -0.51 -5.02 -16.00
C PHE A 58 -0.54 -3.58 -15.44
N ALA A 59 -0.06 -3.39 -14.21
CA ALA A 59 -0.02 -2.07 -13.58
C ALA A 59 0.93 -1.08 -14.28
N ASP A 60 2.01 -1.55 -14.89
CA ASP A 60 2.93 -0.67 -15.62
C ASP A 60 2.44 -0.36 -17.05
N ALA A 61 1.67 -1.26 -17.66
CA ALA A 61 1.14 -1.09 -19.01
C ALA A 61 -0.14 -0.24 -19.08
N ASP A 62 -1.01 -0.29 -18.06
CA ASP A 62 -2.31 0.40 -18.07
C ASP A 62 -2.39 1.50 -16.98
N PRO A 63 -2.56 2.79 -17.33
CA PRO A 63 -2.68 3.87 -16.36
C PRO A 63 -3.87 3.71 -15.38
N PHE A 64 -4.95 3.02 -15.77
CA PHE A 64 -6.08 2.76 -14.86
C PHE A 64 -5.68 1.81 -13.73
N ARG A 65 -4.99 0.72 -14.06
CA ARG A 65 -4.44 -0.18 -13.05
C ARG A 65 -3.31 0.49 -12.27
N CYS A 66 -2.45 1.24 -12.95
CA CYS A 66 -1.33 1.98 -12.38
C CYS A 66 -1.77 2.93 -11.26
N ALA A 67 -2.87 3.66 -11.47
CA ALA A 67 -3.43 4.55 -10.45
C ALA A 67 -3.76 3.78 -9.16
N THR A 68 -4.39 2.61 -9.29
CA THR A 68 -4.73 1.75 -8.16
C THR A 68 -3.49 1.13 -7.52
N HIS A 69 -2.46 0.82 -8.32
CA HIS A 69 -1.19 0.27 -7.86
C HIS A 69 -0.42 1.28 -7.01
N ASN A 70 -0.25 2.50 -7.52
CA ASN A 70 0.39 3.58 -6.80
C ASN A 70 -0.43 3.98 -5.56
N LYS A 71 -1.76 4.02 -5.64
CA LYS A 71 -2.62 4.21 -4.45
C LYS A 71 -2.31 3.17 -3.35
N GLY A 72 -2.09 1.91 -3.74
CA GLY A 72 -1.69 0.84 -2.82
C GLY A 72 -0.37 1.13 -2.10
N ILE A 73 0.62 1.68 -2.79
CA ILE A 73 1.89 2.16 -2.20
C ILE A 73 1.59 3.29 -1.20
N MET A 74 0.80 4.27 -1.62
CA MET A 74 0.52 5.47 -0.83
C MET A 74 -0.26 5.19 0.45
N ASN A 75 -1.09 4.13 0.50
CA ASN A 75 -1.70 3.67 1.75
C ASN A 75 -0.66 3.47 2.89
N GLY A 76 0.51 2.90 2.56
CA GLY A 76 1.57 2.65 3.54
C GLY A 76 2.42 3.90 3.78
N VAL A 77 2.77 4.62 2.71
CA VAL A 77 3.55 5.86 2.78
C VAL A 77 2.85 6.90 3.65
N ASP A 78 1.59 7.20 3.34
CA ASP A 78 0.82 8.24 4.03
C ASP A 78 0.60 7.90 5.50
N ALA A 79 0.41 6.63 5.84
CA ALA A 79 0.28 6.21 7.22
C ALA A 79 1.51 6.61 8.06
N VAL A 80 2.73 6.36 7.55
CA VAL A 80 3.97 6.73 8.24
C VAL A 80 4.18 8.25 8.22
N VAL A 81 3.88 8.90 7.10
CA VAL A 81 4.02 10.36 6.94
C VAL A 81 3.12 11.10 7.94
N VAL A 82 1.84 10.69 8.07
CA VAL A 82 0.90 11.21 9.07
C VAL A 82 1.38 10.90 10.48
N ALA A 83 1.76 9.66 10.76
CA ALA A 83 2.19 9.23 12.08
C ALA A 83 3.44 9.99 12.57
N THR A 84 4.30 10.44 11.67
CA THR A 84 5.50 11.23 11.98
C THR A 84 5.28 12.73 11.89
N GLY A 85 4.07 13.20 11.60
CA GLY A 85 3.70 14.62 11.58
C GLY A 85 4.17 15.38 10.35
N ASN A 86 4.42 14.67 9.24
CA ASN A 86 4.83 15.24 7.96
C ASN A 86 3.62 15.54 7.05
N ASP A 87 3.83 16.36 6.01
CA ASP A 87 2.78 16.71 5.05
C ASP A 87 2.61 15.62 3.98
N TRP A 88 1.56 14.80 4.09
CA TRP A 88 1.28 13.76 3.11
C TRP A 88 0.88 14.29 1.73
N ARG A 89 0.30 15.50 1.63
CA ARG A 89 -0.07 16.09 0.33
C ARG A 89 1.18 16.45 -0.47
N ALA A 90 2.23 16.91 0.21
CA ALA A 90 3.52 17.17 -0.44
C ALA A 90 4.16 15.89 -0.98
N ILE A 91 4.07 14.78 -0.23
CA ILE A 91 4.59 13.48 -0.66
C ILE A 91 3.75 12.89 -1.79
N GLU A 92 2.42 12.90 -1.68
CA GLU A 92 1.47 12.45 -2.71
C GLU A 92 1.67 13.18 -4.04
N SER A 93 1.69 14.52 -4.00
CA SER A 93 1.89 15.32 -5.21
C SER A 93 3.26 15.09 -5.85
N GLY A 94 4.31 14.93 -5.04
CA GLY A 94 5.65 14.58 -5.52
C GLY A 94 5.71 13.20 -6.15
N ALA A 95 5.17 12.18 -5.47
CA ALA A 95 5.18 10.79 -5.93
C ALA A 95 4.39 10.62 -7.23
N HIS A 96 3.14 11.09 -7.28
CA HIS A 96 2.32 10.96 -8.48
C HIS A 96 2.83 11.80 -9.67
N ALA A 97 3.37 13.00 -9.41
CA ALA A 97 4.00 13.78 -10.48
C ALA A 97 5.30 13.11 -10.98
N TYR A 98 6.09 12.50 -10.08
CA TYR A 98 7.30 11.77 -10.44
C TYR A 98 7.02 10.54 -11.30
N ALA A 99 5.97 9.78 -10.94
CA ALA A 99 5.48 8.63 -11.71
C ALA A 99 5.18 8.98 -13.17
N ALA A 100 4.66 10.20 -13.42
CA ALA A 100 4.41 10.70 -14.77
C ALA A 100 5.67 11.29 -15.43
N TRP A 101 6.39 12.15 -14.70
CA TRP A 101 7.50 12.94 -15.21
C TRP A 101 8.70 12.08 -15.62
N LYS A 102 9.08 11.09 -14.80
CA LYS A 102 10.26 10.24 -15.04
C LYS A 102 10.08 9.37 -16.29
N SER A 103 8.85 8.89 -16.53
CA SER A 103 8.56 7.84 -17.51
C SER A 103 7.93 8.35 -18.80
N GLY A 104 7.76 9.68 -18.96
CA GLY A 104 7.07 10.27 -20.12
C GLY A 104 5.57 9.96 -20.16
N GLY A 105 4.97 9.62 -19.02
CA GLY A 105 3.60 9.11 -18.87
C GLY A 105 3.43 8.45 -17.51
N TYR A 106 2.20 8.32 -17.02
CA TYR A 106 1.94 7.84 -15.67
C TYR A 106 2.20 6.33 -15.53
N ARG A 107 3.29 5.96 -14.82
CA ARG A 107 3.74 4.57 -14.62
C ARG A 107 3.93 4.19 -13.15
N SER A 108 4.23 2.91 -12.90
CA SER A 108 4.41 2.38 -11.55
C SER A 108 5.59 3.06 -10.83
N LEU A 109 5.43 3.36 -9.54
CA LEU A 109 6.52 3.82 -8.67
C LEU A 109 7.46 2.67 -8.25
N THR A 110 7.01 1.43 -8.38
CA THR A 110 7.80 0.22 -8.10
C THR A 110 8.17 -0.53 -9.37
N THR A 111 9.27 -1.27 -9.33
CA THR A 111 9.56 -2.33 -10.30
C THR A 111 9.58 -3.68 -9.61
N TRP A 112 9.13 -4.71 -10.32
CA TRP A 112 9.18 -6.09 -9.86
C TRP A 112 9.82 -6.95 -10.93
N GLU A 113 10.82 -7.72 -10.54
CA GLU A 113 11.67 -8.51 -11.44
C GLU A 113 11.97 -9.86 -10.81
N ARG A 114 12.41 -10.81 -11.64
CA ARG A 114 12.96 -12.10 -11.20
C ARG A 114 14.49 -12.05 -11.30
N ASP A 115 15.19 -12.45 -10.25
CA ASP A 115 16.65 -12.59 -10.32
C ASP A 115 17.09 -13.93 -10.93
N ALA A 116 18.41 -14.14 -11.01
CA ALA A 116 19.00 -15.37 -11.57
C ALA A 116 18.66 -16.65 -10.79
N ASN A 117 18.30 -16.54 -9.50
CA ASN A 117 17.89 -17.68 -8.67
C ASN A 117 16.39 -17.99 -8.81
N GLY A 118 15.65 -17.13 -9.50
CA GLY A 118 14.20 -17.19 -9.59
C GLY A 118 13.49 -16.49 -8.43
N ASP A 119 14.21 -15.71 -7.62
CA ASP A 119 13.63 -14.99 -6.49
C ASP A 119 13.02 -13.67 -6.95
N LEU A 120 12.01 -13.21 -6.21
CA LEU A 120 11.30 -11.98 -6.51
C LEU A 120 12.09 -10.78 -5.97
N VAL A 121 12.38 -9.82 -6.84
CA VAL A 121 13.05 -8.56 -6.49
C VAL A 121 12.08 -7.41 -6.68
N GLY A 122 11.81 -6.68 -5.60
CA GLY A 122 11.04 -5.44 -5.64
C GLY A 122 11.93 -4.23 -5.43
N THR A 123 11.74 -3.17 -6.20
CA THR A 123 12.39 -1.87 -5.97
C THR A 123 11.37 -0.74 -6.00
N ILE A 124 11.66 0.35 -5.30
CA ILE A 124 10.87 1.59 -5.32
C ILE A 124 11.81 2.79 -5.39
N GLU A 125 11.40 3.83 -6.11
CA GLU A 125 12.05 5.14 -6.08
C GLU A 125 11.00 6.24 -6.16
N LEU A 126 11.04 7.19 -5.22
CA LEU A 126 10.10 8.32 -5.20
C LEU A 126 10.68 9.55 -4.49
N PRO A 127 10.20 10.77 -4.78
CA PRO A 127 10.55 11.97 -4.03
C PRO A 127 10.08 11.88 -2.58
N MET A 128 10.93 12.28 -1.64
CA MET A 128 10.64 12.17 -0.21
C MET A 128 11.11 13.39 0.56
N ALA A 129 10.31 14.45 0.48
CA ALA A 129 10.59 15.73 1.13
C ALA A 129 10.12 15.80 2.59
N VAL A 130 10.44 14.78 3.39
CA VAL A 130 10.08 14.73 4.82
C VAL A 130 11.07 15.50 5.71
N GLY A 131 10.71 15.73 6.97
CA GLY A 131 11.56 16.38 7.96
C GLY A 131 11.45 15.73 9.33
N LEU A 132 12.50 15.92 10.14
CA LEU A 132 12.49 15.62 11.58
C LEU A 132 12.39 16.90 12.44
N VAL A 133 12.54 18.06 11.81
CA VAL A 133 12.58 19.38 12.44
C VAL A 133 11.62 20.30 11.69
N GLY A 134 10.83 21.06 12.45
CA GLY A 134 9.86 22.03 11.91
C GLY A 134 8.47 21.44 11.62
N GLY A 135 7.46 22.31 11.65
CA GLY A 135 6.06 21.91 11.48
C GLY A 135 5.53 21.04 12.63
N ALA A 136 4.53 20.20 12.33
CA ALA A 136 3.89 19.34 13.33
C ALA A 136 4.84 18.26 13.90
N THR A 137 5.87 17.86 13.14
CA THR A 137 6.90 16.91 13.60
C THR A 137 7.57 17.34 14.91
N ALA A 138 7.77 18.65 15.09
CA ALA A 138 8.45 19.25 16.25
C ALA A 138 7.50 19.73 17.37
N VAL A 139 6.18 19.64 17.18
CA VAL A 139 5.19 20.17 18.14
C VAL A 139 4.24 19.09 18.63
N HIS A 140 3.79 18.19 17.74
CA HIS A 140 2.80 17.17 18.08
C HIS A 140 3.42 16.05 18.95
N PRO A 141 2.92 15.80 20.18
CA PRO A 141 3.52 14.82 21.09
C PRO A 141 3.60 13.40 20.52
N THR A 142 2.52 12.93 19.88
CA THR A 142 2.48 11.60 19.23
C THR A 142 3.47 11.48 18.07
N ALA A 143 3.61 12.50 17.21
CA ALA A 143 4.59 12.49 16.14
C ALA A 143 6.03 12.35 16.68
N LYS A 144 6.36 13.08 17.75
CA LYS A 144 7.66 12.94 18.44
C LYS A 144 7.85 11.55 19.05
N ALA A 145 6.81 10.96 19.62
CA ALA A 145 6.87 9.61 20.15
C ALA A 145 7.13 8.59 19.04
N ASN A 146 6.43 8.70 17.91
CA ASN A 146 6.60 7.81 16.75
C ASN A 146 7.99 7.94 16.12
N VAL A 147 8.51 9.17 15.95
CA VAL A 147 9.89 9.38 15.46
C VAL A 147 10.92 8.77 16.42
N ARG A 148 10.72 8.91 17.74
CA ARG A 148 11.58 8.27 18.74
C ARG A 148 11.49 6.74 18.70
N LEU A 149 10.31 6.18 18.51
CA LEU A 149 10.08 4.74 18.36
C LEU A 149 10.80 4.18 17.13
N LEU A 150 10.75 4.90 16.00
CA LEU A 150 11.48 4.55 14.78
C LEU A 150 13.01 4.62 14.96
N GLY A 151 13.50 5.43 15.89
CA GLY A 151 14.92 5.54 16.20
C GLY A 151 15.77 6.28 15.16
N VAL A 152 15.16 6.77 14.07
CA VAL A 152 15.81 7.49 12.96
C VAL A 152 16.55 8.73 13.44
N LYS A 153 17.74 8.97 12.87
CA LYS A 153 18.64 10.08 13.21
C LYS A 153 18.63 11.19 12.16
N SER A 154 18.12 10.90 10.96
CA SER A 154 18.08 11.85 9.86
C SER A 154 16.75 11.79 9.10
N ALA A 155 16.38 12.89 8.43
CA ALA A 155 15.21 12.89 7.55
C ALA A 155 15.41 11.97 6.33
N GLN A 156 16.66 11.65 5.99
CA GLN A 156 17.01 10.68 4.96
C GLN A 156 16.63 9.26 5.41
N GLU A 157 17.04 8.85 6.61
CA GLU A 157 16.65 7.55 7.20
C GLU A 157 15.13 7.41 7.34
N LEU A 158 14.43 8.48 7.76
CA LEU A 158 12.97 8.48 7.78
C LEU A 158 12.40 8.22 6.38
N GLY A 159 12.94 8.90 5.36
CA GLY A 159 12.50 8.71 3.99
C GLY A 159 12.74 7.28 3.45
N GLU A 160 13.87 6.67 3.83
CA GLU A 160 14.18 5.27 3.48
C GLU A 160 13.22 4.28 4.14
N VAL A 161 12.87 4.49 5.42
CA VAL A 161 11.84 3.70 6.12
C VAL A 161 10.49 3.84 5.41
N ILE A 162 10.08 5.05 5.06
CA ILE A 162 8.81 5.30 4.36
C ILE A 162 8.80 4.59 3.00
N ALA A 163 9.89 4.65 2.23
CA ALA A 163 9.99 3.96 0.95
C ALA A 163 9.90 2.44 1.13
N ALA A 164 10.59 1.87 2.13
CA ALA A 164 10.51 0.45 2.45
C ALA A 164 9.09 0.01 2.83
N VAL A 165 8.37 0.83 3.62
CA VAL A 165 6.95 0.58 3.94
C VAL A 165 6.07 0.64 2.70
N GLY A 166 6.29 1.62 1.82
CA GLY A 166 5.57 1.71 0.53
C GLY A 166 5.78 0.47 -0.35
N LEU A 167 7.02 -0.02 -0.44
CA LEU A 167 7.35 -1.25 -1.16
C LEU A 167 6.71 -2.48 -0.51
N ALA A 168 6.74 -2.60 0.82
CA ALA A 168 6.10 -3.69 1.55
C ALA A 168 4.57 -3.70 1.38
N GLN A 169 3.94 -2.52 1.39
CA GLN A 169 2.50 -2.38 1.16
C GLN A 169 2.13 -2.78 -0.27
N ASN A 170 2.97 -2.43 -1.25
CA ASN A 170 2.78 -2.84 -2.64
C ASN A 170 2.94 -4.34 -2.82
N PHE A 171 3.97 -4.93 -2.23
CA PHE A 171 4.19 -6.37 -2.21
C PHE A 171 2.97 -7.11 -1.66
N ALA A 172 2.47 -6.70 -0.50
CA ALA A 172 1.31 -7.34 0.12
C ALA A 172 0.06 -7.26 -0.79
N ALA A 173 -0.16 -6.11 -1.44
CA ALA A 173 -1.27 -5.94 -2.36
C ALA A 173 -1.14 -6.81 -3.63
N LEU A 174 0.04 -6.85 -4.25
CA LEU A 174 0.28 -7.69 -5.43
C LEU A 174 0.19 -9.17 -5.08
N ARG A 175 0.81 -9.61 -3.98
CA ARG A 175 0.73 -10.98 -3.51
C ARG A 175 -0.72 -11.38 -3.27
N ALA A 176 -1.49 -10.57 -2.54
CA ALA A 176 -2.90 -10.86 -2.29
C ALA A 176 -3.73 -10.97 -3.58
N LEU A 177 -3.42 -10.18 -4.62
CA LEU A 177 -4.09 -10.26 -5.93
C LEU A 177 -3.65 -11.46 -6.78
N ALA A 178 -2.39 -11.87 -6.64
CA ALA A 178 -1.77 -12.93 -7.42
C ALA A 178 -2.02 -14.33 -6.84
N THR A 179 -2.05 -14.46 -5.50
CA THR A 179 -2.17 -15.76 -4.82
C THR A 179 -3.59 -16.08 -4.40
N GLU A 180 -4.40 -15.06 -4.16
CA GLU A 180 -5.81 -15.21 -3.90
C GLU A 180 -6.57 -14.45 -4.97
N GLY A 181 -7.55 -15.09 -5.61
CA GLY A 181 -8.66 -14.29 -6.10
C GLY A 181 -9.25 -13.62 -4.85
N ILE A 182 -9.03 -12.30 -4.67
CA ILE A 182 -9.53 -11.47 -3.55
C ILE A 182 -10.95 -11.86 -3.12
N GLN A 183 -11.75 -12.35 -4.07
CA GLN A 183 -12.97 -13.13 -3.86
C GLN A 183 -12.95 -14.03 -2.61
N ARG A 184 -12.03 -14.96 -2.37
CA ARG A 184 -12.16 -15.89 -1.20
C ARG A 184 -12.03 -15.18 0.16
N GLY A 185 -11.00 -14.35 0.36
CA GLY A 185 -10.80 -13.61 1.61
C GLY A 185 -11.87 -12.55 1.86
N HIS A 186 -12.22 -11.77 0.83
CA HIS A 186 -13.26 -10.74 0.92
C HIS A 186 -14.66 -11.36 1.07
N MET A 187 -14.92 -12.52 0.46
CA MET A 187 -16.16 -13.28 0.65
C MET A 187 -16.24 -13.89 2.05
N SER A 188 -15.12 -14.32 2.64
CA SER A 188 -15.10 -14.78 4.04
C SER A 188 -15.43 -13.62 5.00
N LEU A 189 -14.84 -12.44 4.80
CA LEU A 189 -15.15 -11.26 5.61
C LEU A 189 -16.58 -10.76 5.37
N HIS A 190 -17.04 -10.73 4.11
CA HIS A 190 -18.41 -10.36 3.76
C HIS A 190 -19.42 -11.34 4.35
N ALA A 191 -19.14 -12.65 4.29
CA ALA A 191 -19.96 -13.67 4.93
C ALA A 191 -19.97 -13.52 6.46
N ARG A 192 -18.85 -13.19 7.11
CA ARG A 192 -18.80 -12.88 8.55
C ARG A 192 -19.68 -11.69 8.89
N ASN A 193 -19.61 -10.61 8.12
CA ASN A 193 -20.44 -9.42 8.33
C ASN A 193 -21.93 -9.75 8.17
N ILE A 194 -22.29 -10.55 7.16
CA ILE A 194 -23.67 -11.03 6.99
C ILE A 194 -24.09 -11.91 8.17
N ALA A 195 -23.27 -12.87 8.60
CA ALA A 195 -23.55 -13.74 9.73
C ALA A 195 -23.76 -12.93 11.03
N ALA A 196 -22.91 -11.95 11.30
CA ALA A 196 -23.05 -11.05 12.44
C ALA A 196 -24.33 -10.20 12.34
N SER A 197 -24.66 -9.69 11.14
CA SER A 197 -25.86 -8.87 10.92
C SER A 197 -27.18 -9.61 11.15
N VAL A 198 -27.20 -10.95 10.99
CA VAL A 198 -28.38 -11.78 11.29
C VAL A 198 -28.41 -12.27 12.74
N GLY A 199 -27.48 -11.81 13.59
CA GLY A 199 -27.45 -12.06 15.02
C GLY A 199 -26.75 -13.36 15.42
N ALA A 200 -25.81 -13.86 14.62
CA ALA A 200 -24.91 -14.94 15.04
C ALA A 200 -23.94 -14.42 16.11
N VAL A 201 -23.76 -15.20 17.19
CA VAL A 201 -22.82 -14.87 18.29
C VAL A 201 -21.52 -15.67 18.16
N ASP A 202 -20.53 -15.38 19.01
CA ASP A 202 -19.22 -16.03 18.99
C ASP A 202 -19.34 -17.58 19.03
N GLY A 203 -18.71 -18.23 18.04
CA GLY A 203 -18.82 -19.68 17.78
C GLY A 203 -19.92 -20.11 16.80
N GLU A 204 -20.94 -19.27 16.56
CA GLU A 204 -21.95 -19.48 15.50
C GLU A 204 -21.48 -18.87 14.17
N VAL A 205 -20.79 -17.73 14.23
CA VAL A 205 -20.32 -16.96 13.06
C VAL A 205 -19.51 -17.84 12.11
N ASP A 206 -18.49 -18.55 12.61
CA ASP A 206 -17.63 -19.39 11.76
C ASP A 206 -18.41 -20.52 11.08
N ARG A 207 -19.36 -21.12 11.79
CA ARG A 207 -20.20 -22.22 11.26
C ARG A 207 -21.18 -21.73 10.20
N VAL A 208 -21.78 -20.56 10.40
CA VAL A 208 -22.63 -19.92 9.39
C VAL A 208 -21.80 -19.57 8.16
N VAL A 209 -20.63 -18.96 8.35
CA VAL A 209 -19.72 -18.57 7.27
C VAL A 209 -19.28 -19.78 6.44
N GLU A 210 -18.91 -20.89 7.09
CA GLU A 210 -18.48 -22.12 6.41
C GLU A 210 -19.57 -22.64 5.46
N VAL A 211 -20.83 -22.68 5.91
CA VAL A 211 -21.97 -23.11 5.08
C VAL A 211 -22.23 -22.13 3.93
N LEU A 212 -22.24 -20.82 4.19
CA LEU A 212 -22.50 -19.81 3.16
C LEU A 212 -21.43 -19.80 2.06
N VAL A 213 -20.16 -19.97 2.45
CA VAL A 213 -19.02 -20.04 1.52
C VAL A 213 -19.06 -21.35 0.73
N LYS A 214 -19.32 -22.49 1.38
CA LYS A 214 -19.44 -23.80 0.73
C LYS A 214 -20.57 -23.83 -0.29
N GLU A 215 -21.71 -23.23 0.02
CA GLU A 215 -22.86 -23.13 -0.88
C GLU A 215 -22.73 -22.04 -1.95
N ARG A 216 -21.71 -21.17 -1.86
CA ARG A 216 -21.57 -19.94 -2.66
C ARG A 216 -22.82 -19.04 -2.61
N LYS A 217 -23.54 -19.04 -1.49
CA LYS A 217 -24.78 -18.28 -1.27
C LYS A 217 -24.62 -17.28 -0.13
N VAL A 218 -23.83 -16.23 -0.36
CA VAL A 218 -23.58 -15.18 0.64
C VAL A 218 -24.69 -14.12 0.57
N ARG A 219 -25.83 -14.40 1.21
CA ARG A 219 -27.01 -13.52 1.29
C ARG A 219 -27.66 -13.58 2.67
N MET A 220 -28.36 -12.52 3.07
CA MET A 220 -28.97 -12.40 4.40
C MET A 220 -30.08 -13.43 4.67
N ASP A 221 -30.90 -13.76 3.68
CA ASP A 221 -31.97 -14.76 3.78
C ASP A 221 -31.39 -16.14 4.12
N ARG A 222 -30.38 -16.58 3.36
CA ARG A 222 -29.71 -17.87 3.60
C ARG A 222 -28.98 -17.90 4.95
N ALA A 223 -28.35 -16.79 5.34
CA ALA A 223 -27.69 -16.69 6.64
C ALA A 223 -28.66 -16.87 7.82
N LYS A 224 -29.90 -16.36 7.71
CA LYS A 224 -30.96 -16.56 8.71
C LYS A 224 -31.40 -18.03 8.79
N GLU A 225 -31.58 -18.69 7.64
CA GLU A 225 -31.94 -20.11 7.58
C GLU A 225 -30.89 -20.99 8.26
N VAL A 226 -29.62 -20.81 7.87
CA VAL A 226 -28.50 -21.58 8.43
C VAL A 226 -28.36 -21.36 9.94
N LEU A 227 -28.51 -20.11 10.41
CA LEU A 227 -28.46 -19.81 11.84
C LEU A 227 -29.61 -20.48 12.62
N ALA A 228 -30.82 -20.50 12.04
CA ALA A 228 -31.98 -21.18 12.65
C ALA A 228 -31.77 -22.70 12.71
N GLU A 229 -31.26 -23.32 11.64
CA GLU A 229 -30.94 -24.75 11.59
C GLU A 229 -29.87 -25.14 12.64
N LEU A 230 -28.84 -24.31 12.79
CA LEU A 230 -27.76 -24.51 13.77
C LEU A 230 -28.30 -24.46 15.21
N ARG A 231 -29.18 -23.50 15.50
CA ARG A 231 -29.78 -23.35 16.84
C ARG A 231 -30.77 -24.47 17.15
N ALA A 232 -31.60 -24.87 16.19
CA ALA A 232 -32.57 -25.96 16.36
C ALA A 232 -31.90 -27.32 16.64
N LYS A 233 -30.74 -27.59 16.03
CA LYS A 233 -29.94 -28.80 16.33
C LYS A 233 -29.30 -28.80 17.70
N LYS A 234 -29.18 -27.65 18.38
CA LYS A 234 -28.60 -27.53 19.72
C LYS A 234 -29.64 -27.74 20.83
N THR A 235 -30.92 -27.70 20.48
CA THR A 235 -32.06 -27.90 21.40
C THR A 235 -32.56 -29.35 21.43
N ARG A 236 -32.02 -30.22 20.56
CA ARG A 236 -32.19 -31.68 20.60
C ARG A 236 -30.95 -32.31 21.20
#